data_AF-A0A226E1D5-F1
#
_entry.id   AF-A0A226E1D5-F1
#
_cell.length_a   1.000
_cell.length_b   1.000
_cell.length_c   1.000
_cell.angle_alpha   90.00
_cell.angle_beta   90.00
_cell.angle_gamma   90.00
#
_symmetry.space_group_name_H-M   'P 1'
#
loop_
_entity.id
_entity.type
_entity.pdbx_description
1 polymer ?
#
loop_
_entity_poly.entity_id
_entity_poly.type
_entity_poly.pdbx_seq_one_letter_code
_entity_poly.pdbx_strand_id
1 'polypeptide(L)'
;MYTDASTHVVSSDGVTAPIQIRSGIHQGDPLSSILFNIAINPILERIHNSGDVNHQALSFADDLTPMDETYEGLQNKINIINYESQRLSIQLNPKKSPIEYLNDHESTQFLGKPTGFQLFKDNSSVESYIQTGQKILCSNLAPWQKIDAMKTFFYSSLTFPMRTAQLSKTQWEKVDKALRPLFKDTLKLPREVANEYLYGGRNSGSCAIPLAAEDSDLLLIDNAFKLLTSNDPTIKELALADLLNTTSKRTRPQTPTLEDAALYLSGYNEGSYRTTTNAISNVWTQARQASSRIKVSWTIDDDGPSLHHLDITLEPRHRQAIARTLRQQTRQVRDKRLHSLANQGKVMEVVAQSKASHHFIQNGDYIRFADWRFIHRARLNLVPLNGAKMWQRGNNQHFLFAINPLLFHFA
;
A
#
# COMPACT_ATOMS: atom_id res chain seq x y z
N MET A 1 22.69 -30.91 -12.22
CA MET A 1 22.42 -30.10 -11.02
C MET A 1 21.58 -30.85 -9.99
N TYR A 2 20.74 -31.80 -10.41
CA TYR A 2 20.27 -32.89 -9.55
C TYR A 2 20.86 -34.20 -10.07
N THR A 3 21.57 -34.95 -9.23
CA THR A 3 22.10 -36.28 -9.54
C THR A 3 21.39 -37.27 -8.63
N ASP A 4 20.87 -38.36 -9.22
CA ASP A 4 20.16 -39.44 -8.50
C ASP A 4 18.98 -38.95 -7.63
N ALA A 5 18.31 -37.88 -8.04
CA ALA A 5 17.15 -37.36 -7.33
C ALA A 5 15.96 -38.31 -7.46
N SER A 6 15.42 -38.74 -6.33
CA SER A 6 14.22 -39.57 -6.26
C SER A 6 13.21 -39.01 -5.27
N THR A 7 11.93 -39.28 -5.51
CA THR A 7 10.84 -38.97 -4.57
C THR A 7 10.12 -40.25 -4.13
N HIS A 8 9.40 -40.17 -3.01
CA HIS A 8 8.55 -41.23 -2.50
C HIS A 8 7.17 -40.66 -2.20
N VAL A 9 6.13 -41.45 -2.41
CA VAL A 9 4.77 -41.11 -1.98
C VAL A 9 4.49 -41.85 -0.68
N VAL A 10 4.06 -41.11 0.35
CA VAL A 10 3.63 -41.67 1.63
C VAL A 10 2.11 -41.79 1.60
N SER A 11 1.58 -42.99 1.76
CA SER A 11 0.14 -43.27 1.89
C SER A 11 -0.17 -43.95 3.23
N SER A 12 -1.45 -44.19 3.52
CA SER A 12 -1.88 -44.98 4.68
C SER A 12 -1.31 -46.40 4.70
N ASP A 13 -0.94 -46.93 3.53
CA ASP A 13 -0.47 -48.31 3.36
C ASP A 13 1.07 -48.40 3.36
N GLY A 14 1.77 -47.28 3.55
CA GLY A 14 3.23 -47.22 3.65
C GLY A 14 3.88 -46.25 2.65
N VAL A 15 5.17 -46.47 2.40
CA VAL A 15 6.00 -45.63 1.52
C VAL A 15 6.25 -46.37 0.21
N THR A 16 6.06 -45.70 -0.93
CA THR A 16 6.35 -46.29 -2.24
C THR A 16 7.84 -46.52 -2.46
N ALA A 17 8.19 -47.38 -3.42
CA ALA A 17 9.56 -47.45 -3.94
C ALA A 17 10.04 -46.08 -4.48
N PRO A 18 11.37 -45.83 -4.53
CA PRO A 18 11.91 -44.57 -5.05
C PRO A 18 11.48 -44.33 -6.50
N ILE A 19 10.86 -43.18 -6.75
CA ILE A 19 10.49 -42.72 -8.08
C ILE A 19 11.58 -41.75 -8.55
N GLN A 20 12.36 -42.16 -9.55
CA GLN A 20 13.46 -41.34 -10.08
C GLN A 20 12.93 -40.11 -10.82
N ILE A 21 13.44 -38.94 -10.45
CA ILE A 21 13.09 -37.65 -11.04
C ILE A 21 13.99 -37.43 -12.26
N ARG A 22 13.43 -37.65 -13.45
CA ARG A 22 14.17 -37.54 -14.73
C ARG A 22 14.01 -36.18 -15.40
N SER A 23 13.00 -35.41 -15.02
CA SER A 23 12.70 -34.10 -15.59
C SER A 23 12.02 -33.21 -14.56
N GLY A 24 12.12 -31.89 -14.78
CA GLY A 24 11.56 -30.88 -13.90
C GLY A 24 12.54 -30.34 -12.87
N ILE A 25 12.12 -29.26 -12.24
CA ILE A 25 12.82 -28.57 -11.15
C ILE A 25 12.05 -28.79 -9.85
N HIS A 26 12.75 -28.87 -8.72
CA HIS A 26 12.10 -29.12 -7.43
C HIS A 26 11.34 -27.88 -6.95
N GLN A 27 10.02 -27.96 -6.84
CA GLN A 27 9.22 -26.86 -6.31
C GLN A 27 9.57 -26.62 -4.83
N GLY A 28 9.87 -25.37 -4.47
CA GLY A 28 10.30 -25.00 -3.12
C GLY A 28 11.83 -25.01 -2.90
N ASP A 29 12.61 -25.51 -3.86
CA ASP A 29 14.07 -25.36 -3.86
C ASP A 29 14.45 -23.89 -4.22
N PRO A 30 15.29 -23.21 -3.41
CA PRO A 30 15.73 -21.85 -3.67
C PRO A 30 16.34 -21.61 -5.06
N LEU A 31 16.92 -22.64 -5.70
CA LEU A 31 17.57 -22.51 -7.02
C LEU A 31 16.61 -22.75 -8.19
N SER A 32 15.48 -23.42 -7.96
CA SER A 32 14.54 -23.79 -9.01
C SER A 32 14.00 -22.59 -9.79
N SER A 33 13.73 -21.47 -9.11
CA SER A 33 13.23 -20.26 -9.77
C SER A 33 14.26 -19.64 -10.73
N ILE A 34 15.54 -19.65 -10.34
CA ILE A 34 16.63 -19.14 -11.16
C ILE A 34 16.83 -20.05 -12.38
N LEU A 35 16.83 -21.37 -12.17
CA LEU A 35 16.97 -22.36 -13.25
C LEU A 35 15.83 -22.27 -14.26
N PHE A 36 14.60 -22.06 -13.78
CA PHE A 36 13.45 -21.82 -14.64
C PHE A 36 13.63 -20.58 -15.51
N ASN A 37 14.03 -19.45 -14.90
CA ASN A 37 14.24 -18.20 -15.63
C ASN A 37 15.34 -18.34 -16.70
N ILE A 38 16.43 -19.05 -16.39
CA ILE A 38 17.51 -19.35 -17.36
C ILE A 38 16.96 -20.17 -18.54
N ALA A 39 16.11 -21.17 -18.27
CA ALA A 39 15.56 -22.03 -19.32
C ALA A 39 14.60 -21.27 -20.26
N ILE A 40 13.79 -20.34 -19.73
CA ILE A 40 12.83 -19.56 -20.52
C ILE A 40 13.48 -18.37 -21.23
N ASN A 41 14.61 -17.85 -20.74
CA ASN A 41 15.26 -16.65 -21.28
C ASN A 41 15.49 -16.67 -22.81
N PRO A 42 15.91 -17.76 -23.46
CA PRO A 42 16.06 -17.82 -24.92
C PRO A 42 14.76 -17.53 -25.69
N ILE A 43 13.60 -17.91 -25.13
CA ILE A 43 12.29 -17.59 -25.72
C ILE A 43 12.07 -16.08 -25.70
N LEU A 44 12.32 -15.45 -24.54
CA LEU A 44 12.13 -14.01 -24.34
C LEU A 44 13.07 -13.18 -25.21
N GLU A 45 14.35 -13.54 -25.26
CA GLU A 45 15.34 -12.87 -26.11
C GLU A 45 14.92 -12.91 -27.59
N ARG A 46 14.36 -14.04 -28.05
CA ARG A 46 13.97 -14.18 -29.45
C ARG A 46 12.70 -13.40 -29.81
N ILE A 47 11.81 -13.20 -28.84
CA ILE A 47 10.64 -12.34 -29.01
C ILE A 47 11.04 -10.87 -29.01
N HIS A 48 11.95 -10.46 -28.11
CA HIS A 48 12.36 -9.06 -27.98
C HIS A 48 13.39 -8.60 -29.02
N ASN A 49 14.20 -9.51 -29.60
CA ASN A 49 15.20 -9.19 -30.63
C ASN A 49 14.63 -9.00 -32.04
N SER A 50 13.32 -8.79 -32.18
CA SER A 50 12.64 -8.53 -33.45
C SER A 50 12.89 -7.13 -34.02
N GLY A 51 13.61 -6.26 -33.29
CA GLY A 51 14.02 -4.91 -33.74
C GLY A 51 13.04 -3.79 -33.42
N ASP A 52 12.02 -4.07 -32.61
CA ASP A 52 11.00 -3.10 -32.19
C ASP A 52 11.33 -2.49 -30.82
N VAL A 53 11.04 -1.21 -30.65
CA VAL A 53 11.34 -0.43 -29.43
C VAL A 53 10.26 -0.65 -28.36
N ASN A 54 9.10 -1.19 -28.75
CA ASN A 54 7.98 -1.44 -27.86
C ASN A 54 8.10 -2.78 -27.13
N HIS A 55 7.51 -2.86 -25.92
CA HIS A 55 7.42 -4.12 -25.19
C HIS A 55 6.60 -5.13 -25.97
N GLN A 56 7.21 -6.24 -26.37
CA GLN A 56 6.57 -7.24 -27.23
C GLN A 56 5.99 -8.45 -26.49
N ALA A 57 6.30 -8.61 -25.20
CA ALA A 57 5.71 -9.62 -24.36
C ALA A 57 5.70 -9.21 -22.89
N LEU A 58 4.69 -9.68 -22.17
CA LEU A 58 4.67 -9.71 -20.70
C LEU A 58 5.07 -11.12 -20.25
N SER A 59 6.00 -11.23 -19.31
CA SER A 59 6.43 -12.53 -18.80
C SER A 59 6.58 -12.52 -17.29
N PHE A 60 6.11 -13.57 -16.62
CA PHE A 60 6.36 -13.81 -15.21
C PHE A 60 6.23 -15.29 -14.87
N ALA A 61 7.38 -15.89 -14.54
CA ALA A 61 7.53 -17.34 -14.46
C ALA A 61 6.93 -18.01 -15.72
N ASP A 62 6.00 -18.93 -15.55
CA ASP A 62 5.36 -19.71 -16.61
C ASP A 62 4.34 -18.95 -17.46
N ASP A 63 3.87 -17.78 -17.01
CA ASP A 63 2.94 -16.95 -17.77
C ASP A 63 3.71 -16.06 -18.75
N LEU A 64 3.54 -16.31 -20.05
CA LEU A 64 4.08 -15.51 -21.15
C LEU A 64 2.94 -15.04 -22.05
N THR A 65 2.77 -13.73 -22.16
CA THR A 65 1.75 -13.09 -22.99
C THR A 65 2.44 -12.24 -24.07
N PRO A 66 2.66 -12.78 -25.27
CA PRO A 66 3.13 -11.98 -26.41
C PRO A 66 2.04 -10.99 -26.84
N MET A 67 2.46 -9.83 -27.33
CA MET A 67 1.57 -8.75 -27.78
C MET A 67 2.03 -8.27 -29.15
N ASP A 68 1.08 -7.94 -30.03
CA ASP A 68 1.34 -7.41 -31.36
C ASP A 68 0.15 -6.57 -31.84
N GLU A 69 0.40 -5.59 -32.70
CA GLU A 69 -0.66 -4.79 -33.33
C GLU A 69 -1.39 -5.56 -34.44
N THR A 70 -0.79 -6.64 -34.94
CA THR A 70 -1.31 -7.43 -36.05
C THR A 70 -1.48 -8.89 -35.68
N TYR A 71 -2.50 -9.54 -36.26
CA TYR A 71 -2.69 -10.98 -36.12
C TYR A 71 -1.48 -11.78 -36.64
N GLU A 72 -0.90 -11.35 -37.76
CA GLU A 72 0.26 -12.01 -38.37
C GLU A 72 1.51 -11.91 -37.48
N GLY A 73 1.79 -10.73 -36.94
CA GLY A 73 2.89 -10.53 -35.99
C GLY A 73 2.71 -11.35 -34.71
N LEU A 74 1.49 -11.41 -34.16
CA LEU A 74 1.19 -12.26 -33.01
C LEU A 74 1.37 -13.75 -33.33
N GLN A 75 0.88 -14.21 -34.49
CA GLN A 75 1.05 -15.59 -34.93
C GLN A 75 2.52 -15.96 -35.13
N ASN A 76 3.33 -15.05 -35.67
CA ASN A 76 4.77 -15.23 -35.81
C ASN A 76 5.44 -15.39 -34.44
N LYS A 77 5.06 -14.58 -33.44
CA LYS A 77 5.53 -14.71 -32.05
C LYS A 77 5.12 -16.05 -31.44
N ILE A 78 3.88 -16.49 -31.63
CA ILE A 78 3.40 -17.81 -31.18
C ILE A 78 4.21 -18.94 -31.81
N ASN A 79 4.53 -18.84 -33.11
CA ASN A 79 5.34 -19.85 -33.82
C ASN A 79 6.76 -19.92 -33.24
N ILE A 80 7.37 -18.78 -32.95
CA ILE A 80 8.69 -18.69 -32.29
C ILE A 80 8.63 -19.35 -30.91
N ILE A 81 7.62 -19.03 -30.10
CA ILE A 81 7.43 -19.61 -28.77
C ILE A 81 7.28 -21.13 -28.86
N ASN A 82 6.46 -21.63 -29.78
CA ASN A 82 6.25 -23.07 -29.96
C ASN A 82 7.54 -23.78 -30.37
N TYR A 83 8.28 -23.21 -31.31
CA TYR A 83 9.57 -23.76 -31.76
C TYR A 83 10.59 -23.84 -30.63
N GLU A 84 10.79 -22.75 -29.88
CA GLU A 84 11.74 -22.74 -28.76
C GLU A 84 11.27 -23.60 -27.58
N SER A 85 9.96 -23.63 -27.29
CA SER A 85 9.40 -24.52 -26.26
C SER A 85 9.68 -25.99 -26.60
N GLN A 86 9.53 -26.40 -27.87
CA GLN A 86 9.88 -27.74 -28.32
C GLN A 86 11.38 -28.04 -28.16
N ARG A 87 12.26 -27.09 -28.50
CA ARG A 87 13.72 -27.23 -28.29
C ARG A 87 14.08 -27.42 -26.82
N LEU A 88 13.35 -26.76 -25.92
CA LEU A 88 13.51 -26.84 -24.47
C LEU A 88 12.76 -28.02 -23.84
N SER A 89 12.05 -28.83 -24.64
CA SER A 89 11.17 -29.91 -24.17
C SER A 89 10.08 -29.43 -23.18
N ILE A 90 9.61 -28.19 -23.36
CA ILE A 90 8.50 -27.59 -22.62
C ILE A 90 7.23 -27.68 -23.47
N GLN A 91 6.13 -28.11 -22.86
CA GLN A 91 4.84 -28.20 -23.53
C GLN A 91 3.98 -26.99 -23.20
N LEU A 92 3.49 -26.32 -24.24
CA LEU A 92 2.46 -25.28 -24.09
C LEU A 92 1.14 -25.93 -23.70
N ASN A 93 0.30 -25.20 -22.96
CA ASN A 93 -1.03 -25.66 -22.56
C ASN A 93 -2.12 -24.86 -23.30
N PRO A 94 -2.63 -25.35 -24.45
CA PRO A 94 -3.58 -24.60 -25.28
C PRO A 94 -4.85 -24.20 -24.52
N LYS A 95 -5.29 -25.02 -23.54
CA LYS A 95 -6.49 -24.73 -22.74
C LYS A 95 -6.31 -23.52 -21.82
N LYS A 96 -5.07 -23.17 -21.47
CA LYS A 96 -4.73 -22.03 -20.62
C LYS A 96 -4.16 -20.85 -21.42
N SER A 97 -4.14 -20.93 -22.74
CA SER A 97 -3.55 -19.91 -23.63
C SER A 97 -4.57 -19.38 -24.63
N PRO A 98 -5.65 -18.70 -24.17
CA PRO A 98 -6.58 -18.05 -25.08
C PRO A 98 -5.89 -16.90 -25.83
N ILE A 99 -6.28 -16.68 -27.08
CA ILE A 99 -5.90 -15.49 -27.84
C ILE A 99 -7.01 -14.47 -27.63
N GLU A 100 -6.67 -13.34 -27.03
CA GLU A 100 -7.61 -12.24 -26.77
C GLU A 100 -7.30 -11.07 -27.70
N TYR A 101 -8.35 -10.51 -28.31
CA TYR A 101 -8.28 -9.26 -29.05
C TYR A 101 -8.68 -8.13 -28.11
N LEU A 102 -7.87 -7.07 -28.07
CA LEU A 102 -8.11 -5.89 -27.26
C LEU A 102 -8.56 -4.74 -28.18
N ASN A 103 -9.80 -4.28 -28.03
CA ASN A 103 -10.24 -3.02 -28.62
C ASN A 103 -9.61 -1.82 -27.90
N ASP A 104 -9.67 -0.65 -28.53
CA ASP A 104 -9.36 0.61 -27.87
C ASP A 104 -10.14 0.70 -26.53
N HIS A 105 -9.42 0.94 -25.45
CA HIS A 105 -9.93 1.07 -24.08
C HIS A 105 -10.30 -0.24 -23.37
N GLU A 106 -10.01 -1.41 -23.94
CA GLU A 106 -10.08 -2.69 -23.23
C GLU A 106 -8.78 -3.00 -22.48
N SER A 107 -8.86 -3.88 -21.48
CA SER A 107 -7.71 -4.34 -20.69
C SER A 107 -7.85 -5.82 -20.35
N THR A 108 -6.74 -6.57 -20.41
CA THR A 108 -6.70 -7.98 -20.01
C THR A 108 -6.06 -8.15 -18.64
N GLN A 109 -6.40 -9.23 -17.94
CA GLN A 109 -5.76 -9.59 -16.67
C GLN A 109 -4.54 -10.46 -16.95
N PHE A 110 -3.34 -9.93 -16.69
CA PHE A 110 -2.10 -10.69 -16.64
C PHE A 110 -1.72 -10.91 -15.18
N LEU A 111 -1.29 -12.13 -14.82
CA LEU A 111 -0.81 -12.51 -13.48
C LEU A 111 -1.84 -12.58 -12.35
N GLY A 112 -2.98 -13.28 -12.54
CA GLY A 112 -3.91 -13.63 -11.45
C GLY A 112 -3.33 -14.58 -10.37
N LYS A 113 -2.09 -14.36 -9.89
CA LYS A 113 -1.30 -15.30 -9.10
C LYS A 113 -1.51 -15.12 -7.60
N PRO A 114 -1.87 -16.20 -6.87
CA PRO A 114 -1.59 -16.33 -5.47
C PRO A 114 -0.23 -17.03 -5.27
N THR A 115 0.70 -16.39 -4.57
CA THR A 115 1.69 -17.10 -3.74
C THR A 115 1.62 -16.50 -2.32
N GLY A 116 1.00 -17.23 -1.39
CA GLY A 116 0.84 -16.83 0.02
C GLY A 116 -0.59 -16.59 0.49
N PHE A 117 -0.74 -16.12 1.73
CA PHE A 117 -2.02 -15.77 2.36
C PHE A 117 -2.58 -14.47 1.75
N GLN A 118 -3.72 -14.56 1.05
CA GLN A 118 -4.37 -13.43 0.38
C GLN A 118 -5.74 -13.15 1.01
N LEU A 119 -5.92 -11.94 1.53
CA LEU A 119 -7.19 -11.49 2.12
C LEU A 119 -8.23 -11.06 1.07
N PHE A 120 -7.77 -10.53 -0.07
CA PHE A 120 -8.62 -9.94 -1.12
C PHE A 120 -8.21 -10.42 -2.50
N LYS A 121 -9.19 -10.77 -3.35
CA LYS A 121 -8.98 -11.04 -4.77
C LYS A 121 -8.81 -9.72 -5.55
N ASP A 122 -8.20 -9.78 -6.73
CA ASP A 122 -8.14 -8.61 -7.62
C ASP A 122 -9.53 -8.10 -7.97
N ASN A 123 -9.67 -6.77 -8.06
CA ASN A 123 -10.94 -6.09 -8.30
C ASN A 123 -12.05 -6.42 -7.28
N SER A 124 -11.66 -6.82 -6.06
CA SER A 124 -12.62 -6.96 -4.95
C SER A 124 -13.42 -5.67 -4.78
N SER A 125 -14.73 -5.81 -4.57
CA SER A 125 -15.59 -4.65 -4.31
C SER A 125 -15.24 -3.98 -2.98
N VAL A 126 -15.59 -2.70 -2.84
CA VAL A 126 -15.42 -1.92 -1.61
C VAL A 126 -16.08 -2.63 -0.41
N GLU A 127 -17.23 -3.26 -0.65
CA GLU A 127 -17.99 -4.01 0.35
C GLU A 127 -17.21 -5.21 0.89
N SER A 128 -16.42 -5.90 0.06
CA SER A 128 -15.58 -7.03 0.49
C SER A 128 -14.53 -6.60 1.50
N TYR A 129 -13.86 -5.46 1.26
CA TYR A 129 -12.91 -4.86 2.19
C TYR A 129 -13.60 -4.49 3.51
N ILE A 130 -14.77 -3.85 3.45
CA ILE A 130 -15.53 -3.48 4.65
C ILE A 130 -15.91 -4.71 5.47
N GLN A 131 -16.48 -5.74 4.83
CA GLN A 131 -16.92 -6.96 5.50
C GLN A 131 -15.75 -7.70 6.17
N THR A 132 -14.60 -7.77 5.51
CA THR A 132 -13.42 -8.43 6.06
C THR A 132 -12.86 -7.67 7.27
N GLY A 133 -12.74 -6.34 7.19
CA GLY A 133 -12.34 -5.52 8.32
C GLY A 133 -13.34 -5.61 9.49
N GLN A 134 -14.63 -5.65 9.20
CA GLN A 134 -15.70 -5.88 10.19
C GLN A 134 -15.54 -7.23 10.89
N LYS A 135 -15.31 -8.32 10.15
CA LYS A 135 -15.10 -9.65 10.74
C LYS A 135 -13.92 -9.67 11.72
N ILE A 136 -12.81 -9.01 11.38
CA ILE A 136 -11.64 -8.93 12.27
C ILE A 136 -11.97 -8.12 13.53
N LEU A 137 -12.56 -6.92 13.38
CA LEU A 137 -12.86 -6.04 14.51
C LEU A 137 -14.00 -6.55 15.40
N CYS A 138 -14.93 -7.32 14.86
CA CYS A 138 -16.03 -7.95 15.60
C CYS A 138 -15.69 -9.36 16.12
N SER A 139 -14.48 -9.87 15.87
CA SER A 139 -14.05 -11.20 16.34
C SER A 139 -13.93 -11.29 17.87
N ASN A 140 -13.67 -12.49 18.39
CA ASN A 140 -13.42 -12.73 19.82
C ASN A 140 -11.95 -12.48 20.25
N LEU A 141 -11.11 -11.94 19.37
CA LEU A 141 -9.73 -11.59 19.69
C LEU A 141 -9.66 -10.50 20.79
N ALA A 142 -8.55 -10.47 21.53
CA ALA A 142 -8.29 -9.37 22.45
C ALA A 142 -8.22 -8.03 21.70
N PRO A 143 -8.58 -6.89 22.33
CA PRO A 143 -8.62 -5.60 21.64
C PRO A 143 -7.31 -5.19 20.94
N TRP A 144 -6.16 -5.41 21.58
CA TRP A 144 -4.86 -5.16 20.97
C TRP A 144 -4.56 -6.12 19.81
N GLN A 145 -4.93 -7.41 19.93
CA GLN A 145 -4.81 -8.39 18.84
C GLN A 145 -5.65 -8.01 17.62
N LYS A 146 -6.84 -7.43 17.83
CA LYS A 146 -7.67 -6.91 16.72
C LYS A 146 -6.96 -5.78 15.97
N ILE A 147 -6.40 -4.82 16.71
CA ILE A 147 -5.66 -3.69 16.12
C ILE A 147 -4.42 -4.18 15.39
N ASP A 148 -3.69 -5.12 15.98
CA ASP A 148 -2.52 -5.74 15.36
C ASP A 148 -2.88 -6.51 14.09
N ALA A 149 -3.91 -7.36 14.13
CA ALA A 149 -4.40 -8.08 12.95
C ALA A 149 -4.83 -7.14 11.82
N MET A 150 -5.49 -6.03 12.15
CA MET A 150 -5.85 -5.01 11.16
C MET A 150 -4.60 -4.39 10.52
N LYS A 151 -3.57 -4.04 11.29
CA LYS A 151 -2.34 -3.44 10.75
C LYS A 151 -1.51 -4.44 9.95
N THR A 152 -1.32 -5.63 10.48
CA THR A 152 -0.39 -6.64 9.97
C THR A 152 -0.95 -7.35 8.75
N PHE A 153 -2.24 -7.70 8.76
CA PHE A 153 -2.84 -8.48 7.67
C PHE A 153 -3.72 -7.61 6.78
N PHE A 154 -4.71 -6.91 7.35
CA PHE A 154 -5.68 -6.15 6.57
C PHE A 154 -5.03 -5.01 5.77
N TYR A 155 -4.41 -4.03 6.43
CA TYR A 155 -3.80 -2.89 5.72
C TYR A 155 -2.62 -3.28 4.83
N SER A 156 -1.81 -4.27 5.24
CA SER A 156 -0.74 -4.78 4.39
C SER A 156 -1.26 -5.29 3.05
N SER A 157 -2.38 -6.03 3.05
CA SER A 157 -3.01 -6.56 1.83
C SER A 157 -3.61 -5.48 0.93
N LEU A 158 -3.84 -4.25 1.42
CA LEU A 158 -4.33 -3.15 0.61
C LEU A 158 -3.22 -2.45 -0.19
N THR A 159 -1.94 -2.69 0.14
CA THR A 159 -0.81 -1.97 -0.47
C THR A 159 -0.76 -2.13 -1.98
N PHE A 160 -1.01 -3.35 -2.49
CA PHE A 160 -1.02 -3.63 -3.92
C PHE A 160 -2.15 -2.89 -4.65
N PRO A 161 -3.45 -3.07 -4.30
CA PRO A 161 -4.55 -2.38 -5.00
C PRO A 161 -4.46 -0.85 -4.86
N MET A 162 -3.85 -0.33 -3.80
CA MET A 162 -3.55 1.10 -3.67
C MET A 162 -2.47 1.58 -4.65
N ARG A 163 -1.36 0.84 -4.81
CA ARG A 163 -0.27 1.18 -5.73
C ARG A 163 -0.70 1.14 -7.19
N THR A 164 -1.57 0.19 -7.53
CA THR A 164 -2.08 0.02 -8.89
C THR A 164 -3.37 0.81 -9.15
N ALA A 165 -3.79 1.66 -8.20
CA ALA A 165 -5.00 2.50 -8.31
C ALA A 165 -6.29 1.73 -8.65
N GLN A 166 -6.45 0.48 -8.19
CA GLN A 166 -7.65 -0.34 -8.48
C GLN A 166 -8.95 0.29 -7.93
N LEU A 167 -8.85 1.02 -6.81
CA LEU A 167 -9.95 1.77 -6.23
C LEU A 167 -9.59 3.26 -6.13
N SER A 168 -10.58 4.10 -6.37
CA SER A 168 -10.47 5.54 -6.16
C SER A 168 -10.36 5.91 -4.69
N LYS A 169 -9.83 7.11 -4.40
CA LYS A 169 -9.75 7.62 -3.03
C LYS A 169 -11.09 7.63 -2.31
N THR A 170 -12.17 8.05 -2.99
CA THR A 170 -13.51 8.12 -2.38
C THR A 170 -14.03 6.74 -1.99
N GLN A 171 -13.64 5.69 -2.70
CA GLN A 171 -13.94 4.30 -2.33
C GLN A 171 -13.14 3.88 -1.09
N TRP A 172 -11.86 4.22 -0.99
CA TRP A 172 -11.09 3.98 0.24
C TRP A 172 -11.64 4.76 1.46
N GLU A 173 -12.15 5.97 1.24
CA GLU A 173 -12.80 6.77 2.30
C GLU A 173 -14.06 6.08 2.85
N LYS A 174 -14.80 5.33 2.01
CA LYS A 174 -15.94 4.51 2.45
C LYS A 174 -15.47 3.41 3.41
N VAL A 175 -14.34 2.75 3.10
CA VAL A 175 -13.73 1.74 3.98
C VAL A 175 -13.35 2.36 5.32
N ASP A 176 -12.62 3.48 5.30
CA ASP A 176 -12.21 4.19 6.52
C ASP A 176 -13.42 4.63 7.36
N LYS A 177 -14.46 5.16 6.73
CA LYS A 177 -15.70 5.61 7.39
C LYS A 177 -16.46 4.43 8.03
N ALA A 178 -16.50 3.28 7.37
CA ALA A 178 -17.19 2.09 7.87
C ALA A 178 -16.46 1.43 9.04
N LEU A 179 -15.12 1.40 9.02
CA LEU A 179 -14.33 0.73 10.07
C LEU A 179 -14.04 1.62 11.29
N ARG A 180 -14.05 2.94 11.13
CA ARG A 180 -13.73 3.89 12.22
C ARG A 180 -14.58 3.69 13.49
N PRO A 181 -15.91 3.53 13.45
CA PRO A 181 -16.70 3.28 14.66
C PRO A 181 -16.25 2.01 15.40
N LEU A 182 -15.91 0.96 14.66
CA LEU A 182 -15.48 -0.32 15.22
C LEU A 182 -14.10 -0.23 15.89
N PHE A 183 -13.20 0.58 15.34
CA PHE A 183 -11.95 0.91 16.03
C PHE A 183 -12.21 1.67 17.33
N LYS A 184 -13.11 2.66 17.33
CA LYS A 184 -13.50 3.37 18.57
C LYS A 184 -14.12 2.41 19.59
N ASP A 185 -14.97 1.48 19.17
CA ASP A 185 -15.57 0.48 20.05
C ASP A 185 -14.55 -0.51 20.62
N THR A 186 -13.55 -0.89 19.81
CA THR A 186 -12.42 -1.74 20.24
C THR A 186 -11.60 -1.04 21.32
N LEU A 187 -11.40 0.28 21.19
CA LEU A 187 -10.71 1.14 22.16
C LEU A 187 -11.61 1.63 23.30
N LYS A 188 -12.89 1.23 23.32
CA LYS A 188 -13.92 1.69 24.26
C LYS A 188 -14.11 3.21 24.29
N LEU A 189 -13.91 3.90 23.17
CA LEU A 189 -14.03 5.35 23.03
C LEU A 189 -15.44 5.77 22.57
N PRO A 190 -15.96 6.94 23.01
CA PRO A 190 -17.19 7.51 22.46
C PRO A 190 -17.01 8.00 21.01
N ARG A 191 -18.10 8.31 20.31
CA ARG A 191 -18.07 8.64 18.88
C ARG A 191 -17.40 9.98 18.59
N GLU A 192 -17.47 10.91 19.53
CA GLU A 192 -17.03 12.31 19.45
C GLU A 192 -15.52 12.49 19.70
N VAL A 193 -14.80 11.40 20.00
CA VAL A 193 -13.34 11.44 20.17
C VAL A 193 -12.65 11.92 18.90
N ALA A 194 -11.63 12.76 19.09
CA ALA A 194 -10.71 13.23 18.07
C ALA A 194 -10.11 12.05 17.29
N ASN A 195 -10.26 12.05 15.98
CA ASN A 195 -9.77 10.97 15.12
C ASN A 195 -8.23 10.96 15.05
N GLU A 196 -7.60 12.09 15.38
CA GLU A 196 -6.16 12.25 15.50
C GLU A 196 -5.56 11.21 16.47
N TYR A 197 -6.27 10.84 17.54
CA TYR A 197 -5.82 9.78 18.45
C TYR A 197 -5.72 8.39 17.78
N LEU A 198 -6.60 8.10 16.82
CA LEU A 198 -6.58 6.83 16.09
C LEU A 198 -5.43 6.79 15.07
N TYR A 199 -5.26 7.89 14.34
CA TYR A 199 -4.44 7.94 13.12
C TYR A 199 -3.09 8.66 13.31
N GLY A 200 -2.82 9.19 14.50
CA GLY A 200 -1.58 9.86 14.87
C GLY A 200 -0.38 8.91 14.98
N GLY A 201 0.77 9.47 15.35
CA GLY A 201 2.03 8.77 15.50
C GLY A 201 2.10 7.89 16.73
N ARG A 202 2.74 6.73 16.59
CA ARG A 202 2.93 5.79 17.69
C ARG A 202 3.75 6.37 18.83
N ASN A 203 4.82 7.09 18.48
CA ASN A 203 5.74 7.68 19.45
C ASN A 203 5.09 8.84 20.22
N SER A 204 3.98 9.37 19.71
CA SER A 204 3.17 10.39 20.38
C SER A 204 2.07 9.78 21.26
N GLY A 205 2.09 8.46 21.45
CA GLY A 205 1.08 7.76 22.25
C GLY A 205 -0.26 7.49 21.56
N SER A 206 -0.39 7.86 20.29
CA SER A 206 -1.56 7.59 19.44
C SER A 206 -1.59 6.15 18.93
N CYS A 207 -2.72 5.70 18.39
CA CYS A 207 -2.91 4.30 18.00
C CYS A 207 -2.19 3.93 16.69
N ALA A 208 -1.78 4.89 15.86
CA ALA A 208 -1.10 4.65 14.58
C ALA A 208 -1.82 3.68 13.63
N ILE A 209 -3.15 3.72 13.62
CA ILE A 209 -3.97 2.99 12.65
C ILE A 209 -3.81 3.69 11.28
N PRO A 210 -3.52 2.96 10.19
CA PRO A 210 -3.49 3.55 8.85
C PRO A 210 -4.85 4.09 8.40
N LEU A 211 -4.83 5.08 7.52
CA LEU A 211 -6.01 5.53 6.78
C LEU A 211 -5.87 5.06 5.34
N ALA A 212 -6.79 4.22 4.87
CA ALA A 212 -6.70 3.64 3.54
C ALA A 212 -6.68 4.73 2.45
N ALA A 213 -7.53 5.74 2.57
CA ALA A 213 -7.62 6.82 1.58
C ALA A 213 -6.40 7.74 1.53
N GLU A 214 -5.67 7.86 2.64
CA GLU A 214 -4.42 8.62 2.67
C GLU A 214 -3.25 7.77 2.18
N ASP A 215 -3.13 6.54 2.68
CA ASP A 215 -2.09 5.62 2.27
C ASP A 215 -2.15 5.34 0.76
N SER A 216 -3.35 5.33 0.14
CA SER A 216 -3.47 5.24 -1.31
C SER A 216 -2.77 6.38 -2.03
N ASP A 217 -2.96 7.63 -1.58
CA ASP A 217 -2.28 8.79 -2.18
C ASP A 217 -0.76 8.71 -1.97
N LEU A 218 -0.32 8.35 -0.76
CA LEU A 218 1.11 8.22 -0.45
C LEU A 218 1.80 7.15 -1.31
N LEU A 219 1.11 6.03 -1.58
CA LEU A 219 1.63 4.94 -2.39
C LEU A 219 1.65 5.27 -3.88
N LEU A 220 0.72 6.08 -4.38
CA LEU A 220 0.73 6.56 -5.76
C LEU A 220 1.91 7.51 -6.02
N ILE A 221 2.18 8.43 -5.09
CA ILE A 221 3.35 9.32 -5.12
C ILE A 221 4.65 8.49 -5.09
N ASP A 222 4.75 7.55 -4.15
CA ASP A 222 5.91 6.66 -4.01
C ASP A 222 6.14 5.80 -5.27
N ASN A 223 5.08 5.34 -5.93
CA ASN A 223 5.19 4.56 -7.16
C ASN A 223 5.75 5.40 -8.32
N ALA A 224 5.20 6.60 -8.56
CA ALA A 224 5.69 7.50 -9.59
C ALA A 224 7.15 7.92 -9.34
N PHE A 225 7.50 8.20 -8.09
CA PHE A 225 8.89 8.55 -7.71
C PHE A 225 9.85 7.40 -8.02
N LYS A 226 9.43 6.16 -7.72
CA LYS A 226 10.24 4.96 -7.98
C LYS A 226 10.42 4.64 -9.45
N LEU A 227 9.47 5.00 -10.32
CA LEU A 227 9.63 4.85 -11.77
C LEU A 227 10.71 5.80 -12.29
N LEU A 228 10.65 7.08 -11.91
CA LEU A 228 11.64 8.10 -12.30
C LEU A 228 13.04 7.88 -11.69
N THR A 229 13.12 7.11 -10.60
CA THR A 229 14.38 6.75 -9.92
C THR A 229 14.77 5.29 -10.13
N SER A 230 14.30 4.65 -11.21
CA SER A 230 14.68 3.28 -11.54
C SER A 230 16.19 3.11 -11.65
N ASN A 231 16.70 1.96 -11.20
CA ASN A 231 18.11 1.61 -11.37
C ASN A 231 18.39 1.16 -12.80
N ASP A 232 17.35 0.75 -13.52
CA ASP A 232 17.38 0.40 -14.93
C ASP A 232 17.28 1.68 -15.77
N PRO A 233 18.31 2.01 -16.57
CA PRO A 233 18.32 3.20 -17.41
C PRO A 233 17.17 3.23 -18.43
N THR A 234 16.82 2.09 -19.01
CA THR A 234 15.74 1.98 -20.00
C THR A 234 14.40 2.29 -19.38
N ILE A 235 14.11 1.74 -18.19
CA ILE A 235 12.87 2.06 -17.46
C ILE A 235 12.84 3.55 -17.09
N LYS A 236 13.97 4.11 -16.65
CA LYS A 236 14.07 5.52 -16.27
C LYS A 236 13.78 6.43 -17.47
N GLU A 237 14.37 6.14 -18.62
CA GLU A 237 14.15 6.88 -19.87
C GLU A 237 12.70 6.79 -20.35
N LEU A 238 12.13 5.57 -20.39
CA LEU A 238 10.74 5.35 -20.77
C LEU A 238 9.76 6.06 -19.83
N ALA A 239 10.01 6.00 -18.51
CA ALA A 239 9.17 6.67 -17.53
C ALA A 239 9.21 8.20 -17.69
N LEU A 240 10.39 8.77 -17.95
CA LEU A 240 10.53 10.20 -18.20
C LEU A 240 9.85 10.61 -19.51
N ALA A 241 10.03 9.85 -20.58
CA ALA A 241 9.39 10.09 -21.86
C ALA A 241 7.85 10.03 -21.75
N ASP A 242 7.31 9.04 -21.03
CA ASP A 242 5.87 8.91 -20.80
C ASP A 242 5.30 10.03 -19.92
N LEU A 243 6.06 10.47 -18.91
CA LEU A 243 5.70 11.64 -18.11
C LEU A 243 5.63 12.91 -18.97
N LEU A 244 6.66 13.17 -19.79
CA LEU A 244 6.69 14.34 -20.68
C LEU A 244 5.57 14.29 -21.71
N ASN A 245 5.29 13.13 -22.30
CA ASN A 245 4.15 12.93 -23.21
C ASN A 245 2.80 13.17 -22.50
N THR A 246 2.67 12.74 -21.25
CA THR A 246 1.47 13.02 -20.46
C THR A 246 1.33 14.52 -20.17
N THR A 247 2.43 15.18 -19.82
CA THR A 247 2.46 16.62 -19.55
C THR A 247 2.10 17.43 -20.81
N SER A 248 2.66 17.10 -21.97
CA SER A 248 2.39 17.82 -23.24
C SER A 248 0.93 17.69 -23.66
N LYS A 249 0.30 16.53 -23.43
CA LYS A 249 -1.13 16.30 -23.71
C LYS A 249 -2.07 17.03 -22.74
N ARG A 250 -1.57 17.47 -21.58
CA ARG A 250 -2.39 18.00 -20.47
C ARG A 250 -2.13 19.47 -20.19
N THR A 251 -1.00 20.03 -20.62
CA THR A 251 -0.61 21.42 -20.40
C THR A 251 -0.38 22.11 -21.75
N ARG A 252 -0.32 23.45 -21.78
CA ARG A 252 -0.17 24.20 -23.04
C ARG A 252 1.21 24.08 -23.72
N PRO A 253 2.34 23.91 -23.00
CA PRO A 253 3.63 23.67 -23.66
C PRO A 253 3.59 22.39 -24.49
N GLN A 254 3.79 22.50 -25.81
CA GLN A 254 3.82 21.32 -26.68
C GLN A 254 5.10 20.48 -26.48
N THR A 255 6.19 21.13 -26.06
CA THR A 255 7.46 20.52 -25.67
C THR A 255 7.74 20.84 -24.19
N PRO A 256 7.24 20.03 -23.25
CA PRO A 256 7.44 20.28 -21.82
C PRO A 256 8.88 20.05 -21.42
N THR A 257 9.39 20.93 -20.55
CA THR A 257 10.66 20.81 -19.86
C THR A 257 10.54 19.93 -18.61
N LEU A 258 11.67 19.61 -17.96
CA LEU A 258 11.65 18.92 -16.66
C LEU A 258 10.95 19.76 -15.58
N GLU A 259 11.07 21.09 -15.65
CA GLU A 259 10.36 22.03 -14.77
C GLU A 259 8.84 21.95 -14.99
N ASP A 260 8.39 21.90 -16.24
CA ASP A 260 6.95 21.75 -16.56
C ASP A 260 6.40 20.43 -16.02
N ALA A 261 7.16 19.33 -16.14
CA ALA A 261 6.79 18.03 -15.60
C ALA A 261 6.72 18.05 -14.06
N ALA A 262 7.66 18.73 -13.40
CA ALA A 262 7.68 18.89 -11.95
C ALA A 262 6.49 19.73 -11.45
N LEU A 263 6.18 20.85 -12.12
CA LEU A 263 5.01 21.67 -11.83
C LEU A 263 3.70 20.90 -12.05
N TYR A 264 3.63 20.12 -13.13
CA TYR A 264 2.50 19.25 -13.41
C TYR A 264 2.27 18.24 -12.28
N LEU A 265 3.30 17.49 -11.86
CA LEU A 265 3.22 16.51 -10.78
C LEU A 265 2.93 17.15 -9.42
N SER A 266 3.39 18.38 -9.19
CA SER A 266 3.05 19.17 -7.99
C SER A 266 1.58 19.58 -7.93
N GLY A 267 0.81 19.35 -9.00
CA GLY A 267 -0.60 19.74 -9.06
C GLY A 267 -0.82 21.22 -9.36
N TYR A 268 0.18 21.92 -9.90
CA TYR A 268 0.01 23.30 -10.33
C TYR A 268 -1.06 23.38 -11.44
N ASN A 269 -1.91 24.40 -11.39
CA ASN A 269 -3.10 24.50 -12.24
C ASN A 269 -3.48 25.95 -12.59
N GLU A 270 -2.48 26.81 -12.78
CA GLU A 270 -2.67 28.22 -13.16
C GLU A 270 -2.08 28.52 -14.54
N GLY A 271 -2.60 29.56 -15.19
CA GLY A 271 -2.09 30.06 -16.47
C GLY A 271 -2.01 28.98 -17.56
N SER A 272 -0.81 28.83 -18.13
CA SER A 272 -0.48 27.86 -19.19
C SER A 272 -0.54 26.39 -18.75
N TYR A 273 -0.64 26.12 -17.45
CA TYR A 273 -0.72 24.78 -16.87
C TYR A 273 -2.14 24.37 -16.48
N ARG A 274 -3.16 25.18 -16.86
CA ARG A 274 -4.56 24.81 -16.71
C ARG A 274 -4.86 23.57 -17.55
N THR A 275 -5.19 22.47 -16.88
CA THR A 275 -5.39 21.19 -17.55
C THR A 275 -6.75 21.07 -18.22
N THR A 276 -6.77 20.48 -19.41
CA THR A 276 -7.99 20.08 -20.12
C THR A 276 -8.55 18.77 -19.56
N THR A 277 -9.89 18.64 -19.57
CA THR A 277 -10.61 17.50 -19.03
C THR A 277 -10.51 16.30 -19.98
N ASN A 278 -9.44 15.51 -19.87
CA ASN A 278 -9.33 14.21 -20.56
C ASN A 278 -9.60 13.04 -19.60
N ALA A 279 -10.34 12.05 -20.07
CA ALA A 279 -10.84 10.90 -19.31
C ALA A 279 -9.80 9.81 -18.98
N ILE A 280 -8.60 9.86 -19.58
CA ILE A 280 -7.61 8.79 -19.42
C ILE A 280 -6.82 8.98 -18.12
N SER A 281 -6.96 8.02 -17.21
CA SER A 281 -6.19 7.94 -15.98
C SER A 281 -4.94 7.09 -16.21
N ASN A 282 -3.76 7.67 -16.00
CA ASN A 282 -2.48 6.96 -15.95
C ASN A 282 -1.75 7.23 -14.63
N VAL A 283 -0.59 6.57 -14.44
CA VAL A 283 0.22 6.68 -13.22
C VAL A 283 0.54 8.14 -12.87
N TRP A 284 0.90 8.98 -13.85
CA TRP A 284 1.26 10.38 -13.64
C TRP A 284 0.06 11.26 -13.26
N THR A 285 -1.09 11.07 -13.90
CA THR A 285 -2.32 11.80 -13.54
C THR A 285 -2.77 11.45 -12.12
N GLN A 286 -2.62 10.19 -11.69
CA GLN A 286 -2.94 9.74 -10.35
C GLN A 286 -1.95 10.28 -9.32
N ALA A 287 -0.65 10.23 -9.62
CA ALA A 287 0.39 10.82 -8.78
C ALA A 287 0.24 12.33 -8.62
N ARG A 288 -0.13 13.06 -9.68
CA ARG A 288 -0.46 14.49 -9.63
C ARG A 288 -1.60 14.77 -8.67
N GLN A 289 -2.71 14.05 -8.82
CA GLN A 289 -3.88 14.23 -7.96
C GLN A 289 -3.55 13.92 -6.50
N ALA A 290 -2.79 12.84 -6.25
CA ALA A 290 -2.33 12.48 -4.92
C ALA A 290 -1.40 13.56 -4.33
N SER A 291 -0.44 14.05 -5.11
CA SER A 291 0.50 15.11 -4.71
C SER A 291 -0.23 16.40 -4.33
N SER A 292 -1.23 16.81 -5.13
CA SER A 292 -2.07 17.96 -4.82
C SER A 292 -2.84 17.79 -3.49
N ARG A 293 -3.40 16.60 -3.24
CA ARG A 293 -4.16 16.31 -2.01
C ARG A 293 -3.27 16.26 -0.76
N ILE A 294 -2.08 15.67 -0.86
CA ILE A 294 -1.12 15.58 0.24
C ILE A 294 -0.31 16.87 0.40
N LYS A 295 -0.31 17.76 -0.61
CA LYS A 295 0.52 18.96 -0.71
C LYS A 295 2.00 18.61 -0.73
N VAL A 296 2.37 17.75 -1.69
CA VAL A 296 3.75 17.44 -2.04
C VAL A 296 4.08 18.17 -3.33
N SER A 297 5.18 18.92 -3.33
CA SER A 297 5.75 19.48 -4.57
C SER A 297 6.92 18.63 -5.05
N TRP A 298 7.13 18.64 -6.36
CA TRP A 298 8.18 17.94 -7.07
C TRP A 298 9.15 18.96 -7.65
N THR A 299 10.43 18.62 -7.65
CA THR A 299 11.45 19.20 -8.53
C THR A 299 12.07 18.06 -9.32
N ILE A 300 12.47 18.33 -10.56
CA ILE A 300 13.11 17.33 -11.43
C ILE A 300 14.29 18.02 -12.10
N ASP A 301 15.48 17.61 -11.67
CA ASP A 301 16.75 18.12 -12.17
C ASP A 301 17.51 16.96 -12.85
N ASP A 302 18.70 17.24 -13.40
CA ASP A 302 19.53 16.22 -14.06
C ASP A 302 19.90 15.05 -13.11
N ASP A 303 20.07 15.33 -11.82
CA ASP A 303 20.34 14.34 -10.77
C ASP A 303 19.11 13.47 -10.42
N GLY A 304 17.92 13.84 -10.90
CA GLY A 304 16.67 13.11 -10.71
C GLY A 304 15.60 13.89 -9.92
N PRO A 305 14.46 13.25 -9.61
CA PRO A 305 13.35 13.91 -8.93
C PRO A 305 13.62 14.07 -7.43
N SER A 306 13.16 15.19 -6.86
CA SER A 306 13.05 15.40 -5.42
C SER A 306 11.63 15.76 -5.02
N LEU A 307 11.19 15.30 -3.85
CA LEU A 307 9.89 15.66 -3.27
C LEU A 307 10.08 16.60 -2.09
N HIS A 308 9.27 17.65 -2.03
CA HIS A 308 9.23 18.56 -0.90
C HIS A 308 7.86 18.46 -0.21
N HIS A 309 7.89 18.29 1.10
CA HIS A 309 6.69 18.24 1.92
C HIS A 309 6.97 18.82 3.30
N LEU A 310 6.28 19.91 3.65
CA LEU A 310 6.58 20.66 4.87
C LEU A 310 8.06 21.09 4.86
N ASP A 311 8.83 20.70 5.89
CA ASP A 311 10.24 21.07 6.08
C ASP A 311 11.22 19.98 5.61
N ILE A 312 10.76 18.95 4.89
CA ILE A 312 11.60 17.86 4.41
C ILE A 312 11.72 17.82 2.89
N THR A 313 12.91 17.43 2.43
CA THR A 313 13.21 17.13 1.03
C THR A 313 13.61 15.67 0.90
N LEU A 314 12.98 14.95 -0.04
CA LEU A 314 13.24 13.54 -0.32
C LEU A 314 13.84 13.37 -1.72
N GLU A 315 15.14 13.15 -1.74
CA GLU A 315 15.96 12.89 -2.93
C GLU A 315 15.97 11.40 -3.36
N PRO A 316 16.53 11.06 -4.54
CA PRO A 316 16.60 9.69 -5.04
C PRO A 316 17.22 8.67 -4.07
N ARG A 317 18.20 9.08 -3.25
CA ARG A 317 18.78 8.20 -2.19
C ARG A 317 17.76 7.70 -1.17
N HIS A 318 16.62 8.39 -1.01
CA HIS A 318 15.55 8.04 -0.09
C HIS A 318 14.46 7.16 -0.73
N ARG A 319 14.67 6.65 -1.95
CA ARG A 319 13.70 5.87 -2.74
C ARG A 319 12.93 4.80 -1.96
N GLN A 320 13.58 4.09 -1.05
CA GLN A 320 12.94 3.02 -0.27
C GLN A 320 12.05 3.53 0.88
N ALA A 321 12.21 4.79 1.28
CA ALA A 321 11.57 5.37 2.47
C ALA A 321 10.46 6.37 2.17
N ILE A 322 10.21 6.76 0.91
CA ILE A 322 9.29 7.85 0.52
C ILE A 322 7.91 7.74 1.21
N ALA A 323 7.14 6.69 0.93
CA ALA A 323 5.81 6.51 1.53
C ALA A 323 5.87 6.48 3.07
N ARG A 324 6.91 5.87 3.65
CA ARG A 324 7.09 5.78 5.11
C ARG A 324 7.32 7.16 5.71
N THR A 325 8.19 7.97 5.11
CA THR A 325 8.55 9.29 5.61
C THR A 325 7.38 10.27 5.45
N LEU A 326 6.71 10.28 4.30
CA LEU A 326 5.52 11.10 4.10
C LEU A 326 4.41 10.73 5.10
N ARG A 327 4.14 9.43 5.31
CA ARG A 327 3.19 8.97 6.34
C ARG A 327 3.56 9.46 7.74
N GLN A 328 4.84 9.44 8.08
CA GLN A 328 5.32 9.93 9.36
C GLN A 328 5.09 11.44 9.53
N GLN A 329 5.33 12.24 8.48
CA GLN A 329 5.05 13.68 8.50
C GLN A 329 3.56 13.97 8.71
N THR A 330 2.68 13.29 7.98
CA THR A 330 1.24 13.49 8.14
C THR A 330 0.76 13.08 9.54
N ARG A 331 1.35 12.03 10.12
CA ARG A 331 1.10 11.63 11.52
C ARG A 331 1.56 12.70 12.51
N GLN A 332 2.74 13.29 12.32
CA GLN A 332 3.23 14.37 13.19
C GLN A 332 2.32 15.60 13.17
N VAL A 333 1.77 15.95 12.00
CA VAL A 333 0.77 17.03 11.89
C VAL A 333 -0.48 16.70 12.71
N ARG A 334 -0.98 15.45 12.67
CA ARG A 334 -2.11 15.01 13.49
C ARG A 334 -1.80 15.03 14.98
N ASP A 335 -0.60 14.61 15.37
CA ASP A 335 -0.19 14.61 16.77
C ASP A 335 -0.12 16.03 17.33
N LYS A 336 0.46 16.98 16.58
CA LYS A 336 0.45 18.41 16.93
C LYS A 336 -0.98 18.92 17.11
N ARG A 337 -1.89 18.57 16.19
CA ARG A 337 -3.30 18.94 16.27
C ARG A 337 -3.99 18.32 17.50
N LEU A 338 -3.70 17.07 17.83
CA LEU A 338 -4.22 16.40 19.02
C LEU A 338 -3.75 17.10 20.29
N HIS A 339 -2.46 17.44 20.38
CA HIS A 339 -1.88 18.15 21.53
C HIS A 339 -2.49 19.54 21.70
N SER A 340 -2.85 20.23 20.61
CA SER A 340 -3.51 21.54 20.68
C SER A 340 -4.96 21.49 21.17
N LEU A 341 -5.58 20.32 21.30
CA LEU A 341 -6.96 20.22 21.79
C LEU A 341 -7.02 20.52 23.28
N ALA A 342 -7.77 21.56 23.65
CA ALA A 342 -7.89 22.06 25.02
C ALA A 342 -8.29 20.99 26.07
N ASN A 343 -8.99 19.92 25.65
CA ASN A 343 -9.39 18.85 26.54
C ASN A 343 -8.68 17.53 26.22
N GLN A 344 -8.92 16.96 25.03
CA GLN A 344 -8.40 15.64 24.65
C GLN A 344 -6.88 15.61 24.43
N GLY A 345 -6.22 16.77 24.32
CA GLY A 345 -4.77 16.88 24.15
C GLY A 345 -3.96 16.92 25.45
N LYS A 346 -4.58 17.26 26.59
CA LYS A 346 -3.88 17.59 27.86
C LYS A 346 -2.89 16.53 28.34
N VAL A 347 -3.25 15.25 28.18
CA VAL A 347 -2.46 14.11 28.70
C VAL A 347 -1.52 13.56 27.63
N MET A 348 -1.73 13.90 26.36
CA MET A 348 -1.01 13.29 25.25
C MET A 348 0.47 13.67 25.22
N GLU A 349 0.81 14.89 25.65
CA GLU A 349 2.21 15.31 25.80
C GLU A 349 2.98 14.43 26.80
N VAL A 350 2.38 14.13 27.96
CA VAL A 350 2.99 13.26 28.99
C VAL A 350 3.11 11.82 28.48
N VAL A 351 2.09 11.33 27.78
CA VAL A 351 2.09 9.97 27.22
C VAL A 351 3.19 9.81 26.16
N ALA A 352 3.51 10.87 25.41
CA ALA A 352 4.55 10.84 24.39
C ALA A 352 5.99 10.79 24.96
N GLN A 353 6.19 11.12 26.25
CA GLN A 353 7.54 11.21 26.84
C GLN A 353 8.21 9.85 27.05
N SER A 354 7.45 8.76 27.18
CA SER A 354 8.01 7.44 27.48
C SER A 354 7.32 6.32 26.73
N LYS A 355 8.13 5.41 26.16
CA LYS A 355 7.64 4.18 25.52
C LYS A 355 6.82 3.32 26.48
N ALA A 356 7.15 3.32 27.78
CA ALA A 356 6.39 2.60 28.79
C ALA A 356 4.92 3.04 28.80
N SER A 357 4.67 4.32 28.54
CA SER A 357 3.33 4.90 28.50
C SER A 357 2.48 4.43 27.33
N HIS A 358 3.02 3.77 26.28
CA HIS A 358 2.22 3.40 25.10
C HIS A 358 2.61 2.07 24.43
N HIS A 359 3.51 1.27 25.01
CA HIS A 359 3.94 0.00 24.45
C HIS A 359 2.79 -1.01 24.30
N PHE A 360 1.92 -1.11 25.31
CA PHE A 360 0.80 -2.07 25.38
C PHE A 360 -0.20 -1.94 24.22
N ILE A 361 -0.25 -0.81 23.51
CA ILE A 361 -1.16 -0.62 22.37
C ILE A 361 -0.82 -1.59 21.23
N GLN A 362 0.45 -1.99 21.09
CA GLN A 362 0.87 -2.91 20.04
C GLN A 362 0.62 -4.37 20.42
N ASN A 363 1.18 -4.79 21.55
CA ASN A 363 1.30 -6.20 21.90
C ASN A 363 0.35 -6.63 23.04
N GLY A 364 -0.23 -5.67 23.76
CA GLY A 364 -1.02 -5.96 24.96
C GLY A 364 -0.18 -6.42 26.14
N ASP A 365 1.13 -6.23 26.09
CA ASP A 365 1.99 -6.61 27.21
C ASP A 365 1.68 -5.72 28.42
N TYR A 366 1.73 -6.32 29.60
CA TYR A 366 1.57 -5.64 30.88
C TYR A 366 0.28 -4.81 31.03
N ILE A 367 -0.79 -5.16 30.30
CA ILE A 367 -2.12 -4.55 30.47
C ILE A 367 -3.21 -5.60 30.70
N ARG A 368 -4.08 -5.35 31.68
CA ARG A 368 -5.26 -6.20 31.91
C ARG A 368 -6.43 -5.75 31.04
N PHE A 369 -7.36 -6.66 30.73
CA PHE A 369 -8.59 -6.32 30.02
C PHE A 369 -9.41 -5.23 30.73
N ALA A 370 -9.41 -5.22 32.07
CA ALA A 370 -10.06 -4.18 32.85
C ALA A 370 -9.41 -2.80 32.59
N ASP A 371 -8.09 -2.75 32.52
CA ASP A 371 -7.32 -1.52 32.28
C ASP A 371 -7.58 -0.96 30.87
N TRP A 372 -7.66 -1.84 29.86
CA TRP A 372 -7.98 -1.45 28.48
C TRP A 372 -9.31 -0.69 28.36
N ARG A 373 -10.31 -1.04 29.21
CA ARG A 373 -11.65 -0.43 29.15
C ARG A 373 -11.67 1.06 29.47
N PHE A 374 -10.70 1.55 30.23
CA PHE A 374 -10.65 2.95 30.64
C PHE A 374 -9.39 3.69 30.18
N ILE A 375 -8.28 3.01 29.90
CA ILE A 375 -6.99 3.67 29.64
C ILE A 375 -7.02 4.63 28.45
N HIS A 376 -7.72 4.27 27.37
CA HIS A 376 -7.85 5.15 26.20
C HIS A 376 -8.72 6.38 26.50
N ARG A 377 -9.75 6.25 27.34
CA ARG A 377 -10.54 7.39 27.81
C ARG A 377 -9.72 8.29 28.73
N ALA A 378 -8.91 7.71 29.61
CA ALA A 378 -8.06 8.44 30.54
C ALA A 378 -7.06 9.33 29.80
N ARG A 379 -6.42 8.80 28.75
CA ARG A 379 -5.50 9.55 27.87
C ARG A 379 -6.13 10.74 27.17
N LEU A 380 -7.44 10.74 26.99
CA LEU A 380 -8.18 11.80 26.31
C LEU A 380 -9.01 12.65 27.29
N ASN A 381 -8.82 12.45 28.60
CA ASN A 381 -9.59 13.11 29.66
C ASN A 381 -11.12 12.91 29.50
N LEU A 382 -11.53 11.69 29.14
CA LEU A 382 -12.93 11.28 28.91
C LEU A 382 -13.44 10.25 29.92
N VAL A 383 -12.72 10.04 31.03
CA VAL A 383 -13.19 9.15 32.10
C VAL A 383 -14.35 9.86 32.82
N PRO A 384 -15.53 9.25 32.90
CA PRO A 384 -16.64 9.83 33.64
C PRO A 384 -16.31 9.79 35.13
N LEU A 385 -15.93 10.93 35.69
CA LEU A 385 -15.72 11.11 37.12
C LEU A 385 -16.98 11.74 37.73
N ASN A 386 -17.30 11.37 38.97
CA ASN A 386 -18.51 11.87 39.66
C ASN A 386 -18.56 13.41 39.74
N GLY A 387 -17.40 14.08 39.81
CA GLY A 387 -17.27 15.54 39.83
C GLY A 387 -17.12 16.22 38.46
N ALA A 388 -17.03 15.46 37.36
CA ALA A 388 -16.82 16.00 36.01
C ALA A 388 -17.71 15.30 34.99
N LYS A 389 -19.04 15.51 35.10
CA LYS A 389 -20.02 15.02 34.12
C LYS A 389 -20.03 15.91 32.87
N MET A 390 -19.07 15.68 31.97
CA MET A 390 -18.90 16.45 30.72
C MET A 390 -20.11 16.45 29.76
N TRP A 391 -21.10 15.57 29.97
CA TRP A 391 -22.26 15.40 29.08
C TRP A 391 -23.57 15.96 29.66
N GLN A 392 -23.55 16.58 30.83
CA GLN A 392 -24.70 17.37 31.29
C GLN A 392 -24.65 18.75 30.62
N ARG A 393 -25.57 19.01 29.69
CA ARG A 393 -25.78 20.34 29.09
C ARG A 393 -25.98 21.36 30.22
N GLY A 394 -25.01 22.25 30.46
CA GLY A 394 -25.19 23.40 31.36
C GLY A 394 -23.95 23.91 32.11
N ASN A 395 -22.91 23.09 32.34
CA ASN A 395 -21.80 23.52 33.20
C ASN A 395 -20.53 23.87 32.42
N ASN A 396 -20.40 25.14 32.03
CA ASN A 396 -19.09 25.78 31.95
C ASN A 396 -18.55 25.89 33.38
N GLN A 397 -17.49 25.18 33.73
CA GLN A 397 -16.81 25.41 35.01
C GLN A 397 -15.30 25.56 34.84
N HIS A 398 -14.83 26.72 35.29
CA HIS A 398 -13.47 27.00 35.70
C HIS A 398 -13.02 25.95 36.73
N PHE A 399 -11.84 25.37 36.53
CA PHE A 399 -11.24 24.44 37.48
C PHE A 399 -10.57 25.24 38.62
N LEU A 400 -11.16 25.20 39.80
CA LEU A 400 -10.47 25.46 41.07
C LEU A 400 -9.87 24.13 41.55
N PHE A 401 -8.55 24.03 41.56
CA PHE A 401 -7.85 22.94 42.24
C PHE A 401 -7.91 23.19 43.74
N ALA A 402 -8.73 22.41 44.46
CA ALA A 402 -8.62 22.26 45.91
C ALA A 402 -8.30 20.78 46.20
N ILE A 403 -7.10 20.54 46.72
CA ILE A 403 -6.67 19.26 47.26
C ILE A 403 -7.40 19.09 48.60
N ASN A 404 -8.29 18.11 48.71
CA ASN A 404 -8.76 17.67 50.03
C ASN A 404 -7.63 16.83 50.68
N PRO A 405 -7.23 17.11 51.93
CA PRO A 405 -6.17 16.37 52.58
C PRO A 405 -6.59 14.93 52.87
N LEU A 406 -5.69 13.99 52.55
CA LEU A 406 -5.77 12.59 52.95
C LEU A 406 -5.52 12.50 54.46
N LEU A 407 -6.57 12.19 55.23
CA LEU A 407 -6.45 11.80 56.64
C LEU A 407 -5.94 10.37 56.71
N PHE A 408 -4.72 10.18 57.22
CA PHE A 408 -4.22 8.89 57.69
C PHE A 408 -4.89 8.55 59.03
N HIS A 409 -5.50 7.37 59.15
CA HIS A 409 -5.82 6.76 60.44
C HIS A 409 -4.59 6.01 60.97
N PHE A 410 -4.16 6.35 62.17
CA PHE A 410 -3.28 5.52 62.99
C PHE A 410 -4.06 5.03 64.22
N ALA A 411 -3.91 3.72 64.46
CA ALA A 411 -4.56 2.85 65.46
C ALA A 411 -6.05 2.55 65.23
#